data_AF-A0A0C2FBZ3-F1
#
_entry.id   AF-A0A0C2FBZ3-F1
#
_cell.length_a   1.000
_cell.length_b   1.000
_cell.length_c   1.000
_cell.angle_alpha   90.00
_cell.angle_beta   90.00
_cell.angle_gamma   90.00
#
_symmetry.space_group_name_H-M   'P 1'
#
loop_
_entity.id
_entity.type
_entity.pdbx_description
1 polymer ?
#
loop_
_entity_poly.entity_id
_entity_poly.type
_entity_poly.pdbx_seq_one_letter_code
_entity_poly.pdbx_strand_id
1 'polypeptide(L)'
;MSSGMPDVGLLVLSSRNLPTLKTLLTTAAQSVTTRLYIRVQGPCLDSVLPSLYLQSSIHCPQLDVRVLLGRKIPKYARLIGEESPQDLSVIPPKYKKVVLGGTFDRLHNGHKVLLSKAALLASESVVCGVTDKAMIQKKSLWELIEPVSARIRAVEDFIADVSDSVVCLAEPIEDPFGPSTRIPDLEAIVVSQETIKGGEAVNRVRKASFVFLMINLDLI
;
A
#
# COMPACT_ATOMS: atom_id res chain seq x y z
N MET A 1 -28.47 16.20 4.93
CA MET A 1 -28.11 15.16 3.93
C MET A 1 -27.69 13.94 4.72
N SER A 2 -28.42 12.83 4.63
CA SER A 2 -28.11 11.61 5.38
C SER A 2 -26.71 11.13 5.00
N SER A 3 -25.73 11.27 5.89
CA SER A 3 -24.46 10.56 5.76
C SER A 3 -24.73 9.08 6.05
N GLY A 4 -25.30 8.37 5.07
CA GLY A 4 -25.40 6.92 5.11
C GLY A 4 -24.01 6.36 5.40
N MET A 5 -23.92 5.43 6.35
CA MET A 5 -22.66 4.76 6.64
C MET A 5 -22.10 4.22 5.31
N PRO A 6 -20.84 4.49 4.96
CA PRO A 6 -20.27 4.00 3.72
C PRO A 6 -20.37 2.48 3.70
N ASP A 7 -20.78 1.92 2.56
CA ASP A 7 -21.03 0.48 2.39
C ASP A 7 -19.69 -0.28 2.30
N VAL A 8 -19.12 -0.49 3.49
CA VAL A 8 -17.75 -0.94 3.73
C VAL A 8 -17.77 -2.20 4.58
N GLY A 9 -16.98 -3.19 4.15
CA GLY A 9 -16.81 -4.46 4.86
C GLY A 9 -15.53 -4.49 5.69
N LEU A 10 -15.54 -5.28 6.76
CA LEU A 10 -14.35 -5.72 7.47
C LEU A 10 -14.28 -7.25 7.41
N LEU A 11 -13.16 -7.79 6.96
CA LEU A 11 -12.84 -9.22 7.03
C LEU A 11 -11.67 -9.41 7.98
N VAL A 12 -11.80 -10.30 8.96
CA VAL A 12 -10.71 -10.69 9.85
C VAL A 12 -10.22 -12.07 9.44
N LEU A 13 -8.94 -12.16 9.10
CA LEU A 13 -8.26 -13.39 8.71
C LEU A 13 -7.36 -13.89 9.83
N SER A 14 -7.44 -15.18 10.10
CA SER A 14 -6.58 -15.92 11.02
C SER A 14 -6.08 -17.19 10.32
N SER A 15 -5.17 -17.93 10.95
CA SER A 15 -4.77 -19.24 10.43
C SER A 15 -5.93 -20.22 10.27
N ARG A 16 -7.04 -20.03 11.00
CA ARG A 16 -8.22 -20.90 10.97
C ARG A 16 -9.06 -20.71 9.71
N ASN A 17 -9.19 -19.49 9.22
CA ASN A 17 -10.06 -19.17 8.08
C ASN A 17 -9.31 -18.78 6.80
N LEU A 18 -7.97 -18.64 6.85
CA LEU A 18 -7.16 -18.43 5.65
C LEU A 18 -7.41 -19.50 4.56
N PRO A 19 -7.60 -20.80 4.86
CA PRO A 19 -7.95 -21.80 3.85
C PRO A 19 -9.28 -21.54 3.13
N THR A 20 -10.19 -20.77 3.73
CA THR A 20 -11.51 -20.41 3.15
C THR A 20 -11.54 -19.00 2.55
N LEU A 21 -10.36 -18.36 2.37
CA LEU A 21 -10.21 -16.99 1.86
C LEU A 21 -11.05 -16.72 0.60
N LYS A 22 -11.02 -17.63 -0.38
CA LYS A 22 -11.80 -17.49 -1.62
C LYS A 22 -13.29 -17.25 -1.32
N THR A 23 -13.89 -18.11 -0.50
CA THR A 23 -15.30 -18.01 -0.12
C THR A 23 -15.57 -16.70 0.61
N LEU A 24 -14.69 -16.29 1.54
CA LEU A 24 -14.83 -15.04 2.28
C LEU A 24 -14.80 -13.81 1.37
N LEU A 25 -13.89 -13.79 0.39
CA LEU A 25 -13.81 -12.71 -0.61
C LEU A 25 -15.06 -12.68 -1.50
N THR A 26 -15.56 -13.84 -1.95
CA THR A 26 -16.81 -13.92 -2.72
C THR A 26 -18.02 -13.45 -1.90
N THR A 27 -18.08 -13.78 -0.61
CA THR A 27 -19.12 -13.25 0.29
C THR A 27 -19.01 -11.74 0.45
N ALA A 28 -17.80 -11.20 0.62
CA ALA A 28 -17.59 -9.75 0.70
C ALA A 28 -18.07 -9.03 -0.56
N ALA A 29 -17.75 -9.57 -1.74
CA ALA A 29 -18.19 -9.07 -3.05
C ALA A 29 -19.72 -8.94 -3.18
N GLN A 30 -20.48 -9.76 -2.47
CA GLN A 30 -21.94 -9.75 -2.46
C GLN A 30 -22.54 -8.90 -1.33
N SER A 31 -21.74 -8.57 -0.31
CA SER A 31 -22.22 -7.97 0.93
C SER A 31 -22.02 -6.45 1.00
N VAL A 32 -21.04 -5.93 0.26
CA VAL A 32 -20.68 -4.51 0.22
C VAL A 32 -20.27 -4.12 -1.21
N THR A 33 -20.28 -2.82 -1.50
CA THR A 33 -20.07 -2.30 -2.86
C THR A 33 -18.84 -1.41 -3.03
N THR A 34 -18.29 -0.86 -1.93
CA THR A 34 -17.23 0.17 -2.06
C THR A 34 -15.85 -0.36 -1.68
N ARG A 35 -15.69 -0.85 -0.45
CA ARG A 35 -14.38 -1.15 0.13
C ARG A 35 -14.47 -2.34 1.08
N LEU A 36 -13.41 -3.15 1.06
CA LEU A 36 -13.20 -4.22 2.02
C LEU A 36 -11.88 -3.97 2.75
N TYR A 37 -11.96 -3.72 4.05
CA TYR A 37 -10.79 -3.77 4.92
C TYR A 37 -10.52 -5.21 5.31
N ILE A 38 -9.27 -5.65 5.19
CA ILE A 38 -8.84 -6.98 5.63
C ILE A 38 -7.86 -6.80 6.78
N ARG A 39 -8.16 -7.43 7.92
CA ARG A 39 -7.27 -7.54 9.06
C ARG A 39 -6.65 -8.93 9.08
N VAL A 40 -5.33 -9.04 9.15
CA VAL A 40 -4.65 -10.34 9.32
C VAL A 40 -4.19 -10.47 10.77
N GLN A 41 -4.55 -11.57 11.42
CA GLN A 41 -4.14 -11.94 12.77
C GLN A 41 -2.95 -12.91 12.73
N GLY A 42 -1.93 -12.62 13.53
CA GLY A 42 -0.70 -13.41 13.61
C GLY A 42 0.46 -12.87 12.76
N PRO A 43 1.65 -13.49 12.84
CA PRO A 43 2.89 -12.94 12.29
C PRO A 43 3.04 -13.08 10.77
N CYS A 44 2.06 -13.66 10.06
CA CYS A 44 2.20 -14.02 8.64
C CYS A 44 1.86 -12.89 7.65
N LEU A 45 1.49 -11.69 8.12
CA LEU A 45 1.05 -10.59 7.25
C LEU A 45 2.02 -10.34 6.08
N ASP A 46 3.33 -10.31 6.35
CA ASP A 46 4.33 -10.02 5.33
C ASP A 46 4.33 -11.03 4.17
N SER A 47 4.14 -12.32 4.47
CA SER A 47 4.17 -13.40 3.49
C SER A 47 2.84 -13.57 2.73
N VAL A 48 1.71 -13.21 3.36
CA VAL A 48 0.38 -13.34 2.74
C VAL A 48 -0.08 -12.08 2.00
N LEU A 49 0.55 -10.92 2.26
CA LEU A 49 0.10 -9.65 1.68
C LEU A 49 -0.01 -9.66 0.15
N PRO A 50 0.99 -10.12 -0.64
CA PRO A 50 0.86 -10.19 -2.09
C PRO A 50 -0.28 -11.10 -2.56
N SER A 51 -0.39 -12.30 -1.96
CA SER A 51 -1.40 -13.28 -2.34
C SER A 51 -2.81 -12.82 -1.97
N LEU A 52 -2.98 -12.07 -0.87
CA LEU A 52 -4.27 -11.48 -0.50
C LEU A 52 -4.76 -10.50 -1.56
N TYR A 53 -3.90 -9.59 -2.03
CA TYR A 53 -4.27 -8.66 -3.09
C TYR A 53 -4.57 -9.38 -4.40
N LEU A 54 -3.75 -10.36 -4.80
CA LEU A 54 -4.00 -11.18 -5.99
C LEU A 54 -5.36 -11.89 -5.92
N GLN A 55 -5.64 -12.60 -4.81
CA GLN A 55 -6.91 -13.31 -4.64
C GLN A 55 -8.09 -12.33 -4.61
N SER A 56 -7.91 -11.14 -4.05
CA SER A 56 -8.93 -10.09 -4.03
C SER A 56 -9.27 -9.58 -5.44
N SER A 57 -8.27 -9.39 -6.32
CA SER A 57 -8.56 -9.04 -7.72
C SER A 57 -9.32 -10.13 -8.48
N ILE A 58 -9.20 -11.39 -8.07
CA ILE A 58 -9.89 -12.50 -8.73
C ILE A 58 -11.33 -12.62 -8.22
N HIS A 59 -11.52 -12.57 -6.89
CA HIS A 59 -12.80 -12.95 -6.28
C HIS A 59 -13.69 -11.76 -5.87
N CYS A 60 -13.13 -10.54 -5.81
CA CYS A 60 -13.88 -9.31 -5.54
C CYS A 60 -13.28 -8.08 -6.27
N PRO A 61 -13.11 -8.13 -7.61
CA PRO A 61 -12.45 -7.07 -8.39
C PRO A 61 -13.10 -5.69 -8.30
N GLN A 62 -14.38 -5.63 -7.96
CA GLN A 62 -15.15 -4.39 -7.83
C GLN A 62 -14.88 -3.64 -6.52
N LEU A 63 -14.28 -4.29 -5.52
CA LEU A 63 -14.05 -3.70 -4.21
C LEU A 63 -12.65 -3.07 -4.14
N ASP A 64 -12.56 -1.88 -3.57
CA ASP A 64 -11.29 -1.33 -3.12
C ASP A 64 -10.82 -2.12 -1.88
N VAL A 65 -10.02 -3.17 -2.08
CA VAL A 65 -9.46 -3.94 -0.95
C VAL A 65 -8.29 -3.19 -0.32
N ARG A 66 -8.26 -3.12 1.02
CA ARG A 66 -7.18 -2.50 1.81
C ARG A 66 -6.82 -3.38 3.00
N VAL A 67 -5.57 -3.83 3.06
CA VAL A 67 -5.07 -4.64 4.19
C VAL A 67 -4.58 -3.74 5.31
N LEU A 68 -5.17 -3.86 6.50
CA LEU A 68 -4.86 -3.03 7.65
C LEU A 68 -3.57 -3.51 8.33
N LEU A 69 -2.62 -2.59 8.53
CA LEU A 69 -1.29 -2.80 9.08
C LEU A 69 -1.19 -2.31 10.54
N GLY A 70 -1.94 -1.26 10.87
CA GLY A 70 -1.98 -0.62 12.19
C GLY A 70 -2.94 -1.26 13.18
N ARG A 71 -3.21 -0.65 14.34
CA ARG A 71 -4.21 -1.17 15.30
C ARG A 71 -5.62 -0.67 15.00
N LYS A 72 -5.73 0.56 14.52
CA LYS A 72 -6.98 1.23 14.16
C LYS A 72 -7.80 0.39 13.19
N ILE A 73 -9.08 0.24 13.52
CA ILE A 73 -10.08 -0.39 12.66
C ILE A 73 -10.99 0.73 12.15
N PRO A 74 -11.08 0.94 10.82
CA PRO A 74 -12.01 1.91 10.25
C PRO A 74 -13.46 1.59 10.59
N LYS A 75 -14.36 2.57 10.48
CA LYS A 75 -15.80 2.30 10.59
C LYS A 75 -16.24 1.40 9.43
N TYR A 76 -16.97 0.33 9.74
CA TYR A 76 -17.50 -0.62 8.76
C TYR A 76 -18.98 -0.89 9.01
N ALA A 77 -19.70 -1.23 7.95
CA ALA A 77 -21.13 -1.57 8.00
C ALA A 77 -21.37 -3.07 8.18
N ARG A 78 -20.45 -3.90 7.68
CA ARG A 78 -20.57 -5.37 7.67
C ARG A 78 -19.27 -6.03 8.14
N LEU A 79 -19.38 -7.00 9.03
CA LEU A 79 -18.30 -7.95 9.32
C LEU A 79 -18.49 -9.17 8.40
N ILE A 80 -17.42 -9.60 7.74
CA ILE A 80 -17.41 -10.74 6.83
C ILE A 80 -16.79 -11.94 7.55
N GLY A 81 -17.56 -13.02 7.65
CA GLY A 81 -17.19 -14.22 8.40
C GLY A 81 -17.42 -14.10 9.91
N GLU A 82 -16.97 -15.11 10.64
CA GLU A 82 -17.23 -15.26 12.09
C GLU A 82 -16.10 -14.71 12.98
N GLU A 83 -14.92 -14.44 12.41
CA GLU A 83 -13.76 -13.96 13.17
C GLU A 83 -13.93 -12.48 13.52
N SER A 84 -13.67 -12.14 14.79
CA SER A 84 -13.69 -10.76 15.29
C SER A 84 -12.26 -10.23 15.49
N PRO A 85 -12.07 -8.90 15.41
CA PRO A 85 -10.76 -8.30 15.69
C PRO A 85 -10.34 -8.57 17.13
N GLN A 86 -9.07 -8.91 17.32
CA GLN A 86 -8.45 -9.17 18.62
C GLN A 86 -7.20 -8.29 18.76
N ASP A 87 -6.65 -8.20 19.98
CA ASP A 87 -5.38 -7.50 20.23
C ASP A 87 -4.25 -8.12 19.40
N LEU A 88 -3.49 -7.26 18.72
CA LEU A 88 -2.48 -7.66 17.73
C LEU A 88 -1.07 -7.58 18.29
N SER A 89 -0.28 -8.62 18.01
CA SER A 89 1.17 -8.48 17.88
C SER A 89 1.48 -7.76 16.57
N VAL A 90 1.75 -6.46 16.63
CA VAL A 90 2.19 -5.69 15.46
C VAL A 90 3.64 -6.04 15.18
N ILE A 91 3.99 -6.28 13.91
CA ILE A 91 5.39 -6.46 13.51
C ILE A 91 6.12 -5.15 13.81
N PRO A 92 7.17 -5.15 14.64
CA PRO A 92 7.87 -3.92 14.94
C PRO A 92 8.52 -3.38 13.66
N PRO A 93 8.29 -2.09 13.32
CA PRO A 93 8.92 -1.48 12.16
C PRO A 93 10.45 -1.49 12.34
N LYS A 94 11.16 -1.56 11.22
CA LYS A 94 12.63 -1.72 11.21
C LYS A 94 13.38 -0.41 10.99
N TYR A 95 12.72 0.56 10.35
CA TYR A 95 13.31 1.83 9.95
C TYR A 95 12.37 2.97 10.35
N LYS A 96 12.90 4.14 10.65
CA LYS A 96 12.14 5.37 10.89
C LYS A 96 11.54 5.92 9.61
N LYS A 97 12.38 6.15 8.60
CA LYS A 97 11.98 6.75 7.33
C LYS A 97 12.30 5.82 6.16
N VAL A 98 11.25 5.44 5.45
CA VAL A 98 11.34 4.58 4.27
C VAL A 98 10.92 5.39 3.05
N VAL A 99 11.70 5.32 1.97
CA VAL A 99 11.40 6.01 0.71
C VAL A 99 10.99 5.03 -0.37
N LEU A 100 10.08 5.45 -1.24
CA LEU A 100 9.71 4.75 -2.46
C LEU A 100 9.33 5.76 -3.54
N GLY A 101 9.26 5.31 -4.79
CA GLY A 101 8.84 6.15 -5.90
C GLY A 101 8.08 5.35 -6.95
N GLY A 102 7.21 6.05 -7.69
CA GLY A 102 6.37 5.42 -8.70
C GLY A 102 5.43 6.43 -9.35
N THR A 103 4.72 5.98 -10.38
CA THR A 103 3.69 6.83 -11.00
C THR A 103 2.40 6.80 -10.20
N PHE A 104 1.99 5.67 -9.63
CA PHE A 104 0.75 5.60 -8.84
C PHE A 104 -0.49 6.10 -9.60
N ASP A 105 -0.50 5.95 -10.92
CA ASP A 105 -1.72 6.15 -11.71
C ASP A 105 -2.72 5.06 -11.34
N ARG A 106 -3.95 5.45 -10.98
CA ARG A 106 -5.06 4.54 -10.63
C ARG A 106 -4.61 3.36 -9.77
N LEU A 107 -4.37 3.60 -8.47
CA LEU A 107 -3.80 2.64 -7.52
C LEU A 107 -4.35 1.19 -7.66
N HIS A 108 -3.61 0.36 -8.38
CA HIS A 108 -3.86 -1.08 -8.51
C HIS A 108 -3.09 -1.88 -7.44
N ASN A 109 -3.34 -3.18 -7.40
CA ASN A 109 -2.83 -4.08 -6.36
C ASN A 109 -1.30 -4.08 -6.20
N GLY A 110 -0.55 -3.98 -7.30
CA GLY A 110 0.91 -3.84 -7.26
C GLY A 110 1.37 -2.60 -6.48
N HIS A 111 0.74 -1.43 -6.71
CA HIS A 111 1.01 -0.22 -5.94
C HIS A 111 0.66 -0.42 -4.45
N LYS A 112 -0.49 -1.05 -4.17
CA LYS A 112 -0.93 -1.29 -2.79
C LYS A 112 0.04 -2.18 -2.02
N VAL A 113 0.59 -3.22 -2.64
CA VAL A 113 1.63 -4.05 -2.01
C VAL A 113 2.89 -3.24 -1.74
N LEU A 114 3.37 -2.46 -2.72
CA LEU A 114 4.57 -1.62 -2.55
C LEU A 114 4.42 -0.62 -1.39
N LEU A 115 3.29 0.10 -1.37
CA LEU A 115 2.96 1.09 -0.33
C LEU A 115 2.78 0.42 1.05
N SER A 116 2.07 -0.70 1.12
CA SER A 116 1.88 -1.44 2.37
C SER A 116 3.20 -1.99 2.92
N LYS A 117 4.12 -2.47 2.06
CA LYS A 117 5.46 -2.91 2.49
C LYS A 117 6.26 -1.77 3.08
N ALA A 118 6.26 -0.59 2.44
CA ALA A 118 6.94 0.58 2.99
C ALA A 118 6.34 1.01 4.34
N ALA A 119 5.01 1.02 4.47
CA ALA A 119 4.33 1.35 5.71
C ALA A 119 4.60 0.34 6.84
N LEU A 120 4.74 -0.96 6.55
CA LEU A 120 5.12 -1.98 7.53
C LEU A 120 6.54 -1.80 8.05
N LEU A 121 7.44 -1.31 7.20
CA LEU A 121 8.86 -1.15 7.51
C LEU A 121 9.16 0.15 8.26
N ALA A 122 8.32 1.17 8.09
CA ALA A 122 8.48 2.51 8.65
C ALA A 122 7.86 2.65 10.06
N SER A 123 8.56 3.33 10.97
CA SER A 123 8.05 3.67 12.31
C SER A 123 7.61 5.13 12.43
N GLU A 124 8.03 6.00 11.51
CA GLU A 124 7.70 7.43 11.54
C GLU A 124 7.10 7.88 10.21
N SER A 125 7.79 7.63 9.08
CA SER A 125 7.37 8.23 7.80
C SER A 125 7.64 7.35 6.58
N VAL A 126 6.68 7.39 5.65
CA VAL A 126 6.84 6.92 4.27
C VAL A 126 6.98 8.15 3.38
N VAL A 127 8.14 8.30 2.74
CA VAL A 127 8.38 9.34 1.74
C VAL A 127 8.10 8.76 0.36
N CYS A 128 7.18 9.37 -0.38
CA CYS A 128 6.76 8.85 -1.68
C CYS A 128 6.99 9.89 -2.80
N GLY A 129 7.90 9.57 -3.72
CA GLY A 129 8.06 10.34 -4.95
C GLY A 129 7.04 9.92 -6.01
N VAL A 130 6.18 10.84 -6.43
CA VAL A 130 5.12 10.61 -7.42
C VAL A 130 5.53 11.24 -8.75
N THR A 131 5.82 10.42 -9.78
CA THR A 131 6.38 10.93 -11.05
C THR A 131 5.45 11.92 -11.74
N ASP A 132 5.99 13.00 -12.29
CA ASP A 132 5.25 14.02 -13.05
C ASP A 132 6.02 14.49 -14.30
N LYS A 133 5.33 15.25 -15.17
CA LYS A 133 5.88 15.93 -16.36
C LYS A 133 6.87 15.06 -17.14
N ALA A 134 8.15 15.43 -17.15
CA ALA A 134 9.20 14.78 -17.94
C ALA A 134 9.37 13.28 -17.63
N MET A 135 9.03 12.85 -16.41
CA MET A 135 9.13 11.44 -16.02
C MET A 135 7.99 10.58 -16.54
N ILE A 136 6.82 11.15 -16.83
CA ILE A 136 5.66 10.40 -17.35
C ILE A 136 5.57 10.43 -18.88
N GLN A 137 6.15 11.43 -19.55
CA GLN A 137 6.07 11.62 -21.01
C GLN A 137 6.62 10.44 -21.85
N LYS A 138 7.49 9.61 -21.27
CA LYS A 138 8.02 8.41 -21.94
C LYS A 138 7.11 7.18 -21.81
N LYS A 139 6.03 7.27 -21.02
CA LYS A 139 5.06 6.18 -20.85
C LYS A 139 4.03 6.22 -21.99
N SER A 140 3.59 5.04 -22.40
CA SER A 140 2.46 4.90 -23.32
C SER A 140 1.22 5.56 -22.72
N LEU A 141 0.47 6.31 -23.53
CA LEU A 141 -0.76 6.99 -23.13
C LEU A 141 -0.59 7.93 -21.92
N TRP A 142 0.57 8.58 -21.79
CA TRP A 142 0.86 9.48 -20.67
C TRP A 142 -0.16 10.61 -20.50
N GLU A 143 -0.83 11.03 -21.57
CA GLU A 143 -1.90 12.03 -21.56
C GLU A 143 -3.15 11.57 -20.79
N LEU A 144 -3.32 10.26 -20.59
CA LEU A 144 -4.43 9.66 -19.84
C LEU A 144 -4.11 9.44 -18.36
N ILE A 145 -2.86 9.69 -17.94
CA ILE A 145 -2.43 9.58 -16.54
C ILE A 145 -3.13 10.67 -15.73
N GLU A 146 -3.63 10.30 -14.55
CA GLU A 146 -4.29 11.23 -13.64
C GLU A 146 -3.36 12.39 -13.25
N PRO A 147 -3.91 13.61 -13.02
CA PRO A 147 -3.12 14.74 -12.52
C PRO A 147 -2.31 14.35 -11.27
N VAL A 148 -1.07 14.85 -11.16
CA VAL A 148 -0.18 14.45 -10.06
C VAL A 148 -0.78 14.70 -8.67
N SER A 149 -1.59 15.76 -8.52
CA SER A 149 -2.30 16.04 -7.27
C SER A 149 -3.31 14.96 -6.88
N ALA A 150 -4.01 14.37 -7.85
CA ALA A 150 -4.95 13.27 -7.60
C ALA A 150 -4.20 12.00 -7.18
N ARG A 151 -3.08 11.69 -7.83
CA ARG A 151 -2.24 10.53 -7.51
C ARG A 151 -1.57 10.64 -6.15
N ILE A 152 -1.04 11.82 -5.80
CA ILE A 152 -0.50 12.12 -4.45
C ILE A 152 -1.57 11.88 -3.40
N ARG A 153 -2.76 12.47 -3.59
CA ARG A 153 -3.87 12.28 -2.66
C ARG A 153 -4.26 10.80 -2.52
N ALA A 154 -4.31 10.04 -3.62
CA ALA A 154 -4.62 8.62 -3.57
C ALA A 154 -3.58 7.83 -2.74
N VAL A 155 -2.30 8.15 -2.87
CA VAL A 155 -1.21 7.53 -2.09
C VAL A 155 -1.35 7.87 -0.60
N GLU A 156 -1.55 9.14 -0.27
CA GLU A 156 -1.70 9.59 1.13
C GLU A 156 -2.95 8.98 1.77
N ASP A 157 -4.09 9.02 1.08
CA ASP A 157 -5.37 8.44 1.51
C ASP A 157 -5.25 6.91 1.70
N PHE A 158 -4.45 6.23 0.87
CA PHE A 158 -4.20 4.80 1.04
C PHE A 158 -3.39 4.50 2.30
N ILE A 159 -2.26 5.17 2.49
CA ILE A 159 -1.38 4.96 3.66
C ILE A 159 -2.11 5.28 4.96
N ALA A 160 -2.85 6.40 5.01
CA ALA A 160 -3.61 6.82 6.18
C ALA A 160 -4.76 5.87 6.55
N ASP A 161 -5.29 5.12 5.57
CA ASP A 161 -6.31 4.11 5.80
C ASP A 161 -5.76 2.79 6.35
N VAL A 162 -4.58 2.37 5.87
CA VAL A 162 -4.00 1.07 6.22
C VAL A 162 -3.11 1.12 7.45
N SER A 163 -2.55 2.27 7.78
CA SER A 163 -1.64 2.44 8.92
C SER A 163 -2.01 3.64 9.78
N ASP A 164 -1.89 3.48 11.09
CA ASP A 164 -2.09 4.52 12.10
C ASP A 164 -0.77 4.96 12.77
N SER A 165 0.35 4.38 12.36
CA SER A 165 1.67 4.62 12.97
C SER A 165 2.63 5.41 12.09
N VAL A 166 2.30 5.63 10.81
CA VAL A 166 3.18 6.29 9.85
C VAL A 166 2.50 7.47 9.18
N VAL A 167 3.28 8.53 8.93
CA VAL A 167 2.86 9.66 8.11
C VAL A 167 3.34 9.45 6.68
N CYS A 168 2.46 9.66 5.70
CA CYS A 168 2.87 9.70 4.30
C CYS A 168 3.27 11.13 3.91
N LEU A 169 4.44 11.28 3.32
CA LEU A 169 4.93 12.52 2.74
C LEU A 169 5.10 12.27 1.23
N ALA A 170 4.04 12.56 0.46
CA ALA A 170 4.05 12.37 -0.99
C ALA A 170 4.30 13.69 -1.72
N GLU A 171 5.18 13.67 -2.71
CA GLU A 171 5.52 14.87 -3.48
C GLU A 171 5.74 14.56 -4.97
N PRO A 172 5.47 15.53 -5.87
CA PRO A 172 5.75 15.35 -7.29
C PRO A 172 7.26 15.26 -7.53
N ILE A 173 7.68 14.36 -8.42
CA ILE A 173 9.07 14.23 -8.86
C ILE A 173 9.17 14.36 -10.38
N GLU A 174 10.07 15.23 -10.84
CA GLU A 174 10.35 15.47 -12.26
C GLU A 174 11.72 14.91 -12.66
N ASP A 175 12.45 14.32 -11.71
CA ASP A 175 13.72 13.63 -11.90
C ASP A 175 13.77 12.32 -11.08
N PRO A 176 14.67 11.37 -11.42
CA PRO A 176 14.75 10.07 -10.76
C PRO A 176 15.14 10.09 -9.27
N PHE A 177 15.56 11.23 -8.73
CA PHE A 177 16.05 11.36 -7.36
C PHE A 177 14.97 11.91 -6.43
N GLY A 178 14.28 12.98 -6.84
CA GLY A 178 13.18 13.57 -6.08
C GLY A 178 13.56 13.94 -4.63
N PRO A 179 12.68 13.69 -3.63
CA PRO A 179 12.97 14.05 -2.23
C PRO A 179 14.18 13.34 -1.64
N SER A 180 14.57 12.22 -2.25
CA SER A 180 15.53 11.30 -1.66
C SER A 180 16.90 11.92 -1.47
N THR A 181 17.28 12.98 -2.20
CA THR A 181 18.59 13.64 -2.05
C THR A 181 18.62 14.71 -0.99
N ARG A 182 17.45 15.30 -0.67
CA ARG A 182 17.33 16.43 0.27
C ARG A 182 16.77 16.06 1.64
N ILE A 183 16.03 14.96 1.75
CA ILE A 183 15.51 14.51 3.05
C ILE A 183 16.62 13.78 3.82
N PRO A 184 16.96 14.24 5.03
CA PRO A 184 17.92 13.58 5.90
C PRO A 184 17.32 12.32 6.53
N ASP A 185 18.20 11.42 6.97
CA ASP A 185 17.85 10.23 7.75
C ASP A 185 16.88 9.26 7.08
N LEU A 186 16.86 9.24 5.75
CA LEU A 186 16.22 8.15 5.01
C LEU A 186 17.10 6.89 5.16
N GLU A 187 16.52 5.78 5.62
CA GLU A 187 17.27 4.56 6.00
C GLU A 187 17.09 3.39 5.02
N ALA A 188 15.91 3.29 4.40
CA ALA A 188 15.61 2.24 3.44
C ALA A 188 14.88 2.77 2.21
N ILE A 189 15.13 2.15 1.06
CA ILE A 189 14.40 2.36 -0.17
C ILE A 189 13.69 1.08 -0.58
N VAL A 190 12.38 1.17 -0.78
CA VAL A 190 11.56 0.05 -1.27
C VAL A 190 11.38 0.22 -2.77
N VAL A 191 11.71 -0.83 -3.53
CA VAL A 191 11.58 -0.84 -4.99
C VAL A 191 10.85 -2.07 -5.49
N SER A 192 10.36 -1.98 -6.71
CA SER A 192 9.95 -3.10 -7.57
C SER A 192 10.99 -3.34 -8.68
N GLN A 193 10.80 -4.37 -9.49
CA GLN A 193 11.59 -4.57 -10.72
C GLN A 193 11.56 -3.37 -11.65
N GLU A 194 10.44 -2.65 -11.70
CA GLU A 194 10.29 -1.46 -12.54
C GLU A 194 11.11 -0.26 -12.02
N THR A 195 11.35 -0.19 -10.71
CA THR A 195 11.93 0.99 -10.04
C THR A 195 13.35 0.75 -9.51
N ILE A 196 13.89 -0.47 -9.65
CA ILE A 196 15.23 -0.84 -9.16
C ILE A 196 16.33 0.09 -9.66
N LYS A 197 16.34 0.40 -10.95
CA LYS A 197 17.34 1.29 -11.57
C LYS A 197 17.30 2.71 -10.99
N GLY A 198 16.10 3.19 -10.63
CA GLY A 198 15.92 4.48 -9.97
C GLY A 198 16.51 4.46 -8.56
N GLY A 199 16.20 3.42 -7.79
CA GLY A 199 16.75 3.28 -6.44
C GLY A 199 18.27 3.11 -6.40
N GLU A 200 18.87 2.41 -7.37
CA GLU A 200 20.31 2.34 -7.53
C GLU A 200 20.93 3.71 -7.84
N ALA A 201 20.28 4.52 -8.69
CA ALA A 201 20.74 5.86 -9.02
C ALA A 201 20.74 6.78 -7.79
N VAL A 202 19.68 6.70 -6.98
CA VAL A 202 19.58 7.40 -5.70
C VAL A 202 20.71 7.02 -4.74
N ASN A 203 21.00 5.72 -4.61
CA ASN A 203 22.09 5.23 -3.75
C ASN A 203 23.46 5.76 -4.18
N ARG A 204 23.72 5.81 -5.49
CA ARG A 204 24.98 6.38 -6.02
C ARG A 204 25.14 7.86 -5.67
N VAL A 205 24.05 8.65 -5.76
CA VAL A 205 24.11 10.11 -5.52
C VAL A 205 24.29 10.45 -4.04
N ARG A 206 23.59 9.76 -3.14
CA ARG A 206 23.65 10.07 -1.71
C ARG A 206 25.00 9.75 -1.06
N LYS A 207 25.88 8.97 -1.73
CA LYS A 207 27.16 8.47 -1.18
C LYS A 207 27.01 7.86 0.23
N ALA A 208 25.79 7.40 0.53
CA ALA A 208 25.35 6.83 1.79
C ALA A 208 24.38 5.70 1.43
N SER A 209 24.55 4.55 2.07
CA SER A 209 23.87 3.32 1.66
C SER A 209 22.45 3.26 2.19
N PHE A 210 21.44 3.40 1.34
CA PHE A 210 20.13 2.84 1.66
C PHE A 210 20.23 1.34 1.82
N VAL A 211 19.50 0.80 2.79
CA VAL A 211 19.14 -0.61 2.70
C VAL A 211 18.14 -0.76 1.55
N PHE A 212 18.51 -1.57 0.56
CA PHE A 212 17.68 -1.84 -0.59
C PHE A 212 16.70 -2.96 -0.28
N LEU A 213 15.40 -2.69 -0.40
CA LEU A 213 14.34 -3.65 -0.10
C LEU A 213 13.53 -3.88 -1.38
N MET A 214 13.94 -4.89 -2.14
CA MET A 214 13.29 -5.26 -3.38
C MET A 214 12.04 -6.09 -3.09
N ILE A 215 10.91 -5.64 -3.62
CA ILE A 215 9.63 -6.35 -3.62
C ILE A 215 9.44 -6.96 -5.00
N ASN A 216 9.26 -8.28 -5.05
CA ASN A 216 8.85 -8.96 -6.26
C ASN A 216 7.33 -8.77 -6.44
N LEU A 217 6.93 -8.06 -7.50
CA LEU A 217 5.53 -7.83 -7.86
C LEU A 217 5.07 -8.70 -9.06
N ASP A 218 5.93 -9.57 -9.61
CA ASP A 218 5.64 -10.41 -10.79
C ASP A 218 4.51 -11.43 -10.55
N LEU A 219 4.04 -11.54 -9.31
CA LEU A 219 2.99 -12.44 -8.83
C LEU A 219 1.62 -11.74 -8.64
N ILE A 220 1.47 -10.47 -9.01
CA ILE A 220 0.25 -9.66 -8.78
C ILE A 220 -0.33 -9.16 -10.10
#